data_AF-A0A7V2H8T1-F1
#
_entry.id   AF-A0A7V2H8T1-F1
#
_cell.length_a   1.000
_cell.length_b   1.000
_cell.length_c   1.000
_cell.angle_alpha   90.00
_cell.angle_beta   90.00
_cell.angle_gamma   90.00
#
_symmetry.space_group_name_H-M   'P 1'
#
loop_
_entity.id
_entity.type
_entity.pdbx_description
1 polymer ?
#
loop_
_entity_poly.entity_id
_entity_poly.type
_entity_poly.pdbx_seq_one_letter_code
_entity_poly.pdbx_strand_id
1 'polypeptide(L)'
;MSQVPIVTQPAPELPLPGEAGRSGVIAPPWGKIALLVLLVVAIYWSSLMRLWSKTNPIYGEANWGHSFIVPLIGLYYLYLNREALFRAAVVPVLPGIPRGFQLWSSLTLLAMGAGARFVVGPAFAGSMKPYVEAGGYALLALGGLVLLLNWGVGSLLFGLLTFGYGIWPGQNDYLKDVGLIITIFGIVLTLCGWQVMKIAWFPIVFLICAIPWPGLVYSWVAGPLQQLAATVAVFVLNLTGVDAVQIGTKIDIPNAMPLEVAEACAGLRSLMTFITIGGAVGFLSNRPLWQRLFITASAVPIAVFCNAMRVSTIGLLNVYVNPDLARGEAHIYIGMLMLIPALFLLLGVGWMLDQLFVEEVDAKAVRQTGGQVLRKASNNAALAKPVPAASVAAGGDAPRRRNLEGGA
;
A
#
# COMPACT_ATOMS: atom_id res chain seq x y z
N MET A 1 -48.00 58.39 -19.30
CA MET A 1 -47.15 57.56 -18.40
C MET A 1 -46.69 56.35 -19.18
N SER A 2 -45.41 56.33 -19.58
CA SER A 2 -44.85 55.28 -20.43
C SER A 2 -44.68 53.98 -19.64
N GLN A 3 -45.18 52.87 -20.18
CA GLN A 3 -44.90 51.55 -19.62
C GLN A 3 -43.47 51.13 -20.00
N VAL A 4 -42.64 50.90 -19.00
CA VAL A 4 -41.31 50.29 -19.16
C VAL A 4 -41.50 48.77 -19.26
N PRO A 5 -41.02 48.09 -20.30
CA PRO A 5 -41.09 46.63 -20.37
C PRO A 5 -40.07 46.03 -19.39
N ILE A 6 -40.55 45.17 -18.48
CA ILE A 6 -39.68 44.37 -17.62
C ILE A 6 -39.07 43.26 -18.50
N VAL A 7 -37.81 43.45 -18.90
CA VAL A 7 -37.01 42.40 -19.52
C VAL A 7 -36.66 41.39 -18.43
N THR A 8 -37.37 40.26 -18.39
CA THR A 8 -36.97 39.10 -17.56
C THR A 8 -35.71 38.50 -18.18
N GLN A 9 -34.54 38.79 -17.61
CA GLN A 9 -33.33 38.04 -17.93
C GLN A 9 -33.54 36.57 -17.51
N PRO A 10 -33.21 35.58 -18.36
CA PRO A 10 -33.19 34.19 -17.93
C PRO A 10 -32.19 34.04 -16.78
N ALA A 11 -32.56 33.25 -15.77
CA ALA A 11 -31.68 32.97 -14.62
C ALA A 11 -30.32 32.44 -15.13
N PRO A 12 -29.19 32.85 -14.53
CA PRO A 12 -27.89 32.35 -14.94
C PRO A 12 -27.89 30.82 -14.80
N GLU A 13 -27.67 30.12 -15.91
CA GLU A 13 -27.49 28.67 -15.90
C GLU A 13 -26.34 28.35 -14.94
N LEU A 14 -26.63 27.55 -13.90
CA LEU A 14 -25.60 27.00 -13.04
C LEU A 14 -24.67 26.14 -13.91
N PRO A 15 -23.35 26.35 -13.89
CA PRO A 15 -22.43 25.59 -14.70
C PRO A 15 -22.61 24.09 -14.43
N LEU A 16 -22.77 23.29 -15.48
CA LEU A 16 -22.74 21.85 -15.35
C LEU A 16 -21.41 21.44 -14.71
N PRO A 17 -21.39 20.46 -13.79
CA PRO A 17 -20.17 20.01 -13.14
C PRO A 17 -19.21 19.44 -14.20
N GLY A 18 -18.23 20.26 -14.61
CA GLY A 18 -17.27 19.94 -15.66
C GLY A 18 -16.78 21.13 -16.50
N GLU A 19 -17.48 22.27 -16.49
CA GLU A 19 -17.18 23.40 -17.40
C GLU A 19 -16.31 24.51 -16.76
N ALA A 20 -16.26 24.61 -15.43
CA ALA A 20 -15.43 25.61 -14.73
C ALA A 20 -13.99 25.11 -14.56
N GLY A 21 -13.16 25.25 -15.60
CA GLY A 21 -11.72 24.99 -15.49
C GLY A 21 -10.96 24.67 -16.77
N ARG A 22 -11.58 24.75 -17.96
CA ARG A 22 -10.87 24.59 -19.24
C ARG A 22 -10.37 25.92 -19.80
N SER A 23 -9.70 26.73 -18.97
CA SER A 23 -8.84 27.80 -19.48
C SER A 23 -7.46 27.22 -19.84
N GLY A 24 -7.26 26.92 -21.12
CA GLY A 24 -5.95 26.85 -21.78
C GLY A 24 -4.89 25.93 -21.18
N VAL A 25 -5.04 24.61 -21.33
CA VAL A 25 -3.93 23.67 -21.13
C VAL A 25 -3.11 23.60 -22.42
N ILE A 26 -2.03 24.40 -22.49
CA ILE A 26 -0.95 24.25 -23.47
C ILE A 26 -0.33 22.86 -23.24
N ALA A 27 -0.65 21.90 -24.11
CA ALA A 27 -0.25 20.49 -24.11
C ALA A 27 -0.57 19.69 -22.82
N PRO A 28 -1.04 18.43 -22.93
CA PRO A 28 -1.17 17.58 -21.76
C PRO A 28 0.20 17.49 -21.04
N PRO A 29 0.23 17.53 -19.69
CA PRO A 29 1.46 17.70 -18.89
C PRO A 29 2.44 16.50 -18.95
N TRP A 30 2.25 15.58 -19.90
CA TRP A 30 3.12 14.45 -20.20
C TRP A 30 4.58 14.86 -20.35
N GLY A 31 4.86 16.04 -20.93
CA GLY A 31 6.24 16.55 -21.01
C GLY A 31 6.88 16.79 -19.64
N LYS A 32 6.14 17.38 -18.69
CA LYS A 32 6.63 17.62 -17.32
C LYS A 32 6.77 16.31 -16.55
N ILE A 33 5.83 15.38 -16.73
CA ILE A 33 5.88 14.04 -16.12
C ILE A 33 7.08 13.27 -16.65
N ALA A 34 7.28 13.23 -17.97
CA ALA A 34 8.41 12.56 -18.60
C ALA A 34 9.74 13.15 -18.13
N LEU A 35 9.86 14.49 -18.09
CA LEU A 35 11.05 15.15 -17.55
C LEU A 35 11.32 14.76 -16.09
N LEU A 36 10.29 14.75 -15.25
CA LEU A 36 10.43 14.37 -13.84
C LEU A 36 10.87 12.91 -13.68
N VAL A 37 10.27 11.99 -14.45
CA VAL A 37 10.66 10.58 -14.46
C VAL A 37 12.11 10.44 -14.90
N LEU A 38 12.53 11.13 -15.96
CA LEU A 38 13.91 11.12 -16.44
C LEU A 38 14.88 11.66 -15.37
N LEU A 39 14.52 12.73 -14.66
CA LEU A 39 15.34 13.28 -13.57
C LEU A 39 15.47 12.29 -12.41
N VAL A 40 14.38 11.66 -11.97
CA VAL A 40 14.42 10.63 -10.92
C VAL A 40 15.29 9.45 -11.37
N VAL A 41 15.10 8.96 -12.60
CA VAL A 41 15.91 7.87 -13.16
C VAL A 41 17.39 8.25 -13.25
N ALA A 42 17.71 9.48 -13.66
CA ALA A 42 19.09 9.96 -13.75
C ALA A 42 19.74 10.07 -12.36
N ILE A 43 19.05 10.66 -11.39
CA ILE A 43 19.57 10.81 -10.01
C ILE A 43 19.79 9.44 -9.36
N TYR A 44 18.83 8.53 -9.52
CA TYR A 44 18.86 7.21 -8.88
C TYR A 44 19.41 6.11 -9.79
N TRP A 45 20.06 6.45 -10.90
CA TRP A 45 20.53 5.48 -11.91
C TRP A 45 21.38 4.36 -11.28
N SER A 46 22.30 4.72 -10.39
CA SER A 46 23.16 3.76 -9.68
C SER A 46 22.36 2.78 -8.81
N SER A 47 21.32 3.27 -8.12
CA SER A 47 20.40 2.46 -7.33
C SER A 47 19.53 1.57 -8.21
N LEU A 48 18.95 2.12 -9.29
CA LEU A 48 18.08 1.39 -10.20
C LEU A 48 18.82 0.26 -10.92
N MET A 49 20.04 0.50 -11.41
CA MET A 49 20.86 -0.54 -12.04
C MET A 49 21.27 -1.62 -11.06
N ARG A 50 21.62 -1.26 -9.82
CA ARG A 50 21.92 -2.24 -8.76
C ARG A 50 20.69 -3.04 -8.36
N LEU A 51 19.54 -2.39 -8.18
CA LEU A 51 18.29 -3.07 -7.88
C LEU A 51 17.92 -4.02 -9.01
N TRP A 52 18.04 -3.59 -10.27
CA TRP A 52 17.80 -4.45 -11.42
C TRP A 52 18.75 -5.65 -11.44
N SER A 53 20.05 -5.46 -11.25
CA SER A 53 21.01 -6.58 -11.26
C SER A 53 20.73 -7.59 -10.14
N LYS A 54 20.22 -7.15 -8.98
CA LYS A 54 19.86 -8.03 -7.86
C LYS A 54 18.50 -8.69 -8.00
N THR A 55 17.50 -7.98 -8.51
CA THR A 55 16.09 -8.43 -8.53
C THR A 55 15.67 -9.06 -9.86
N ASN A 56 16.58 -9.08 -10.85
CA ASN A 56 16.29 -9.64 -12.16
C ASN A 56 15.86 -11.12 -12.04
N PRO A 57 14.71 -11.52 -12.60
CA PRO A 57 14.22 -12.89 -12.49
C PRO A 57 15.04 -13.93 -13.27
N ILE A 58 15.86 -13.50 -14.23
CA ILE A 58 16.63 -14.38 -15.12
C ILE A 58 18.00 -14.71 -14.52
N TYR A 59 18.70 -13.71 -13.98
CA TYR A 59 20.09 -13.85 -13.52
C TYR A 59 20.39 -13.17 -12.18
N GLY A 60 19.38 -12.58 -11.53
CA GLY A 60 19.54 -11.88 -10.27
C GLY A 60 19.72 -12.83 -9.08
N GLU A 61 19.79 -12.23 -7.89
CA GLU A 61 19.84 -12.99 -6.64
C GLU A 61 18.52 -13.75 -6.45
N ALA A 62 18.61 -15.06 -6.26
CA ALA A 62 17.43 -15.92 -6.17
C ALA A 62 16.46 -15.51 -5.04
N ASN A 63 16.93 -14.82 -3.99
CA ASN A 63 16.11 -14.36 -2.87
C ASN A 63 15.19 -13.17 -3.20
N TRP A 64 15.52 -12.40 -4.23
CA TRP A 64 14.86 -11.13 -4.58
C TRP A 64 14.15 -11.16 -5.94
N GLY A 65 14.07 -12.34 -6.58
CA GLY A 65 13.43 -12.51 -7.88
C GLY A 65 11.94 -12.20 -7.92
N HIS A 66 11.25 -11.99 -6.80
CA HIS A 66 9.84 -11.55 -6.76
C HIS A 66 9.70 -10.02 -6.80
N SER A 67 10.76 -9.29 -6.44
CA SER A 67 10.72 -7.85 -6.20
C SER A 67 10.44 -7.03 -7.46
N PHE A 68 10.72 -7.55 -8.66
CA PHE A 68 10.36 -6.89 -9.92
C PHE A 68 8.83 -6.75 -10.11
N ILE A 69 8.03 -7.60 -9.48
CA ILE A 69 6.55 -7.59 -9.58
C ILE A 69 5.95 -6.51 -8.67
N VAL A 70 6.62 -6.14 -7.59
CA VAL A 70 6.16 -5.16 -6.59
C VAL A 70 5.73 -3.82 -7.22
N PRO A 71 6.54 -3.14 -8.06
CA PRO A 71 6.08 -1.91 -8.72
C PRO A 71 4.89 -2.14 -9.66
N LEU A 72 4.78 -3.31 -10.30
CA LEU A 72 3.64 -3.64 -11.17
C LEU A 72 2.34 -3.79 -10.37
N ILE A 73 2.39 -4.43 -9.20
CA ILE A 73 1.25 -4.52 -8.27
C ILE A 73 0.84 -3.12 -7.80
N GLY A 74 1.80 -2.25 -7.48
CA GLY A 74 1.54 -0.86 -7.11
C GLY A 74 0.85 -0.08 -8.23
N LEU A 75 1.31 -0.22 -9.48
CA LEU A 75 0.68 0.39 -10.65
C LEU A 75 -0.73 -0.16 -10.90
N TYR A 76 -0.91 -1.48 -10.77
CA TYR A 76 -2.22 -2.10 -10.89
C TYR A 76 -3.19 -1.62 -9.80
N TYR A 77 -2.72 -1.44 -8.57
CA TYR A 77 -3.53 -0.84 -7.51
C TYR A 77 -3.97 0.59 -7.87
N LEU A 78 -3.09 1.41 -8.46
CA LEU A 78 -3.46 2.75 -8.95
C LEU A 78 -4.48 2.67 -10.10
N TYR A 79 -4.34 1.68 -10.98
CA TYR A 79 -5.29 1.43 -12.06
C TYR A 79 -6.69 1.03 -11.55
N LEU A 80 -6.76 0.18 -10.52
CA LEU A 80 -8.01 -0.16 -9.84
C LEU A 80 -8.67 1.07 -9.22
N ASN A 81 -7.87 1.98 -8.64
CA ASN A 81 -8.34 3.20 -8.00
C ASN A 81 -8.34 4.44 -8.93
N ARG A 82 -8.27 4.24 -10.26
CA ARG A 82 -8.11 5.35 -11.22
C ARG A 82 -9.24 6.37 -11.17
N GLU A 83 -10.48 5.93 -10.93
CA GLU A 83 -11.62 6.86 -10.85
C GLU A 83 -11.51 7.80 -9.65
N ALA A 84 -11.11 7.27 -8.49
CA ALA A 84 -10.84 8.07 -7.31
C ALA A 84 -9.65 9.01 -7.55
N LEU A 85 -8.63 8.54 -8.27
CA LEU A 85 -7.45 9.33 -8.62
C LEU A 85 -7.81 10.52 -9.54
N PHE A 86 -8.63 10.30 -10.56
CA PHE A 86 -9.08 11.35 -11.48
C PHE A 86 -10.07 12.33 -10.84
N ARG A 87 -10.82 11.91 -9.81
CA ARG A 87 -11.73 12.80 -9.06
C ARG A 87 -11.05 13.56 -7.92
N ALA A 88 -9.89 13.11 -7.45
CA ALA A 88 -9.18 13.76 -6.35
C ALA A 88 -8.72 15.15 -6.77
N ALA A 89 -8.95 16.15 -5.91
CA ALA A 89 -8.48 17.50 -6.18
C ALA A 89 -6.96 17.56 -6.02
N VAL A 90 -6.28 18.01 -7.08
CA VAL A 90 -4.83 18.25 -7.07
C VAL A 90 -4.57 19.59 -6.39
N VAL A 91 -4.13 19.53 -5.13
CA VAL A 91 -3.79 20.70 -4.32
C VAL A 91 -2.33 20.57 -3.89
N PRO A 92 -1.38 21.17 -4.63
CA PRO A 92 0.04 21.10 -4.33
C PRO A 92 0.36 21.54 -2.90
N VAL A 93 1.25 20.81 -2.23
CA VAL A 93 1.70 21.12 -0.86
C VAL A 93 3.00 21.92 -0.96
N LEU A 94 2.88 23.23 -1.13
CA LEU A 94 4.00 24.16 -1.26
C LEU A 94 4.36 24.84 0.07
N PRO A 95 5.65 25.20 0.28
CA PRO A 95 6.08 25.81 1.53
C PRO A 95 5.30 27.09 1.81
N GLY A 96 4.94 27.30 3.08
CA GLY A 96 4.16 28.45 3.52
C GLY A 96 4.16 28.54 5.04
N ILE A 97 3.35 29.45 5.58
CA ILE A 97 3.24 29.63 7.04
C ILE A 97 2.80 28.29 7.66
N PRO A 98 3.58 27.74 8.61
CA PRO A 98 3.30 26.42 9.16
C PRO A 98 1.96 26.43 9.90
N ARG A 99 1.07 25.51 9.51
CA ARG A 99 -0.28 25.37 10.08
C ARG A 99 -0.31 24.29 11.16
N GLY A 100 -1.38 24.25 11.96
CA GLY A 100 -1.50 23.38 13.15
C GLY A 100 -1.05 21.93 12.94
N PHE A 101 -1.53 21.24 11.89
CA PHE A 101 -1.13 19.87 11.61
C PHE A 101 0.38 19.72 11.36
N GLN A 102 0.97 20.61 10.54
CA GLN A 102 2.40 20.61 10.24
C GLN A 102 3.23 20.89 11.50
N LEU A 103 2.83 21.87 12.31
CA LEU A 103 3.50 22.19 13.59
C LEU A 103 3.49 20.99 14.52
N TRP A 104 2.30 20.45 14.79
CA TRP A 104 2.16 19.35 15.73
C TRP A 104 2.93 18.12 15.28
N SER A 105 2.80 17.74 14.01
CA SER A 105 3.52 16.58 13.47
C SER A 105 5.04 16.77 13.46
N SER A 106 5.52 17.98 13.17
CA SER A 106 6.97 18.28 13.19
C SER A 106 7.52 18.24 14.61
N LEU A 107 6.79 18.80 15.58
CA LEU A 107 7.16 18.74 16.99
C LEU A 107 7.16 17.30 17.51
N THR A 108 6.19 16.48 17.09
CA THR A 108 6.18 15.04 17.41
C THR A 108 7.39 14.33 16.82
N LEU A 109 7.74 14.57 15.54
CA LEU A 109 8.93 13.99 14.92
C LEU A 109 10.22 14.41 15.65
N LEU A 110 10.33 15.69 16.01
CA LEU A 110 11.47 16.22 16.74
C LEU A 110 11.56 15.61 18.15
N ALA A 111 10.44 15.52 18.86
CA ALA A 111 10.39 14.91 20.19
C ALA A 111 10.71 13.41 20.15
N MET A 112 10.17 12.67 19.19
CA MET A 112 10.49 11.25 18.98
C MET A 112 11.96 11.06 18.60
N GLY A 113 12.50 11.90 17.72
CA GLY A 113 13.90 11.85 17.31
C GLY A 113 14.85 12.15 18.47
N ALA A 114 14.54 13.17 19.28
CA ALA A 114 15.29 13.50 20.48
C ALA A 114 15.20 12.38 21.53
N GLY A 115 14.00 11.83 21.76
CA GLY A 115 13.78 10.69 22.65
C GLY A 115 14.58 9.47 22.21
N ALA A 116 14.50 9.11 20.92
CA ALA A 116 15.28 8.01 20.35
C ALA A 116 16.79 8.23 20.53
N ARG A 117 17.29 9.44 20.30
CA ARG A 117 18.73 9.74 20.35
C ARG A 117 19.31 9.90 21.76
N PHE A 118 18.59 10.54 22.67
CA PHE A 118 19.12 10.97 23.97
C PHE A 118 18.58 10.16 25.15
N VAL A 119 17.45 9.46 24.98
CA VAL A 119 16.84 8.65 26.04
C VAL A 119 16.98 7.17 25.71
N VAL A 120 16.45 6.76 24.55
CA VAL A 120 16.38 5.35 24.16
C VAL A 120 17.76 4.83 23.72
N GLY A 121 18.47 5.55 22.86
CA GLY A 121 19.78 5.16 22.35
C GLY A 121 20.80 4.83 23.45
N PRO A 122 20.98 5.70 24.47
CA PRO A 122 21.86 5.41 25.60
C PRO A 122 21.38 4.25 26.49
N ALA A 123 20.07 4.00 26.56
CA ALA A 123 19.48 2.91 27.33
C ALA A 123 19.58 1.54 26.62
N PHE A 124 19.76 1.52 25.30
CA PHE A 124 20.00 0.30 24.54
C PHE A 124 21.49 -0.06 24.55
N ALA A 125 21.81 -1.26 25.06
CA ALA A 125 23.14 -1.86 24.96
C ALA A 125 23.25 -2.75 23.71
N GLY A 126 24.47 -2.88 23.17
CA GLY A 126 24.79 -3.82 22.10
C GLY A 126 24.56 -3.28 20.69
N SER A 127 24.33 -4.21 19.75
CA SER A 127 24.32 -3.96 18.31
C SER A 127 23.17 -3.08 17.80
N MET A 128 22.13 -2.85 18.61
CA MET A 128 20.97 -2.00 18.24
C MET A 128 21.22 -0.51 18.43
N LYS A 129 22.12 -0.11 19.35
CA LYS A 129 22.40 1.29 19.67
C LYS A 129 22.64 2.19 18.45
N PRO A 130 23.55 1.88 17.51
CA PRO A 130 23.82 2.76 16.37
C PRO A 130 22.60 2.93 15.46
N TYR A 131 21.72 1.92 15.35
CA TYR A 131 20.50 2.00 14.54
C TYR A 131 19.44 2.88 15.18
N VAL A 132 19.26 2.77 16.51
CA VAL A 132 18.33 3.62 17.26
C VAL A 132 18.79 5.08 17.20
N GLU A 133 20.09 5.34 17.38
CA GLU A 133 20.64 6.69 17.31
C GLU A 133 20.54 7.28 15.89
N ALA A 134 20.87 6.50 14.86
CA ALA A 134 20.71 6.93 13.46
C ALA A 134 19.25 7.21 13.11
N GLY A 135 18.31 6.38 13.56
CA GLY A 135 16.88 6.62 13.44
C GLY A 135 16.43 7.90 14.15
N GLY A 136 16.99 8.18 15.32
CA GLY A 136 16.76 9.44 16.04
C GLY A 136 17.21 10.67 15.24
N TYR A 137 18.42 10.65 14.69
CA TYR A 137 18.92 11.72 13.81
C TYR A 137 18.08 11.90 12.55
N ALA A 138 17.66 10.80 11.92
CA ALA A 138 16.78 10.82 10.75
C ALA A 138 15.43 11.50 11.06
N LEU A 139 14.80 11.16 12.19
CA LEU A 139 13.54 11.78 12.64
C LEU A 139 13.72 13.26 12.98
N LEU A 140 14.84 13.64 13.60
CA LEU A 140 15.15 15.05 13.87
C LEU A 140 15.30 15.85 12.57
N ALA A 141 16.06 15.32 11.61
CA ALA A 141 16.28 15.95 10.31
C ALA A 141 14.96 16.08 9.53
N LEU A 142 14.16 15.03 9.46
CA LEU A 142 12.84 15.07 8.83
C LEU A 142 11.92 16.06 9.55
N GLY A 143 11.85 16.04 10.87
CA GLY A 143 11.03 16.96 11.66
C GLY A 143 11.41 18.42 11.43
N GLY A 144 12.71 18.73 11.38
CA GLY A 144 13.21 20.07 11.04
C GLY A 144 12.86 20.49 9.61
N LEU A 145 13.04 19.60 8.63
CA LEU A 145 12.68 19.87 7.24
C LEU A 145 11.17 20.08 7.06
N VAL A 146 10.33 19.27 7.72
CA VAL A 146 8.87 19.42 7.68
C VAL A 146 8.44 20.70 8.36
N LEU A 147 9.08 21.10 9.46
CA LEU A 147 8.80 22.37 10.14
C LEU A 147 9.09 23.57 9.23
N LEU A 148 10.26 23.58 8.59
CA LEU A 148 10.73 24.69 7.77
C LEU A 148 10.06 24.77 6.40
N LEU A 149 9.81 23.62 5.76
CA LEU A 149 9.46 23.56 4.34
C LEU A 149 8.09 22.95 4.06
N ASN A 150 7.44 22.31 5.05
CA ASN A 150 6.25 21.44 4.93
C ASN A 150 6.56 19.96 4.62
N TRP A 151 5.51 19.14 4.65
CA TRP A 151 5.59 17.69 4.39
C TRP A 151 5.98 17.31 2.96
N GLY A 152 5.53 18.04 1.95
CA GLY A 152 5.86 17.73 0.55
C GLY A 152 7.34 17.94 0.27
N VAL A 153 7.79 19.19 0.40
CA VAL A 153 9.18 19.56 0.10
C VAL A 153 10.13 18.99 1.15
N GLY A 154 9.73 18.97 2.43
CA GLY A 154 10.53 18.41 3.51
C GLY A 154 10.84 16.93 3.30
N SER A 155 9.84 16.11 2.95
CA SER A 155 10.07 14.69 2.63
C SER A 155 10.87 14.51 1.33
N LEU A 156 10.63 15.33 0.31
CA LEU A 156 11.40 15.27 -0.95
C LEU A 156 12.90 15.49 -0.70
N LEU A 157 13.24 16.56 0.02
CA LEU A 157 14.64 16.86 0.36
C LEU A 157 15.21 15.83 1.30
N PHE A 158 14.43 15.34 2.27
CA PHE A 158 14.88 14.28 3.17
C PHE A 158 15.25 13.00 2.41
N GLY A 159 14.46 12.60 1.41
CA GLY A 159 14.77 11.45 0.55
C GLY A 159 16.04 11.64 -0.28
N LEU A 160 16.24 12.84 -0.85
CA LEU A 160 17.47 13.18 -1.59
C LEU A 160 18.70 13.20 -0.68
N LEU A 161 18.58 13.77 0.52
CA LEU A 161 19.65 13.78 1.52
C LEU A 161 19.97 12.37 2.03
N THR A 162 18.96 11.51 2.21
CA THR A 162 19.14 10.10 2.59
C THR A 162 19.87 9.34 1.48
N PHE A 163 19.51 9.59 0.22
CA PHE A 163 20.24 9.03 -0.93
C PHE A 163 21.68 9.51 -0.99
N GLY A 164 21.91 10.82 -0.83
CA GLY A 164 23.25 11.42 -0.77
C GLY A 164 24.10 10.83 0.35
N TYR A 165 23.54 10.72 1.56
CA TYR A 165 24.18 10.08 2.70
C TYR A 165 24.51 8.61 2.42
N GLY A 166 23.60 7.88 1.77
CA GLY A 166 23.82 6.50 1.34
C GLY A 166 25.01 6.35 0.38
N ILE A 167 25.31 7.37 -0.44
CA ILE A 167 26.52 7.41 -1.27
C ILE A 167 27.74 7.75 -0.41
N TRP A 168 27.69 8.88 0.31
CA TRP A 168 28.76 9.35 1.20
C TRP A 168 28.19 10.27 2.28
N PRO A 169 28.57 10.10 3.56
CA PRO A 169 29.59 9.21 4.11
C PRO A 169 29.07 7.80 4.48
N GLY A 170 27.78 7.53 4.41
CA GLY A 170 27.15 6.32 4.94
C GLY A 170 27.45 5.03 4.18
N GLN A 171 27.83 5.12 2.89
CA GLN A 171 28.19 3.98 2.03
C GLN A 171 27.25 2.76 2.16
N ASN A 172 25.94 3.02 2.21
CA ASN A 172 24.93 2.00 2.46
C ASN A 172 23.88 1.99 1.35
N ASP A 173 23.87 0.91 0.57
CA ASP A 173 22.96 0.72 -0.56
C ASP A 173 21.49 0.71 -0.15
N TYR A 174 21.16 0.13 1.01
CA TYR A 174 19.78 0.12 1.50
C TYR A 174 19.26 1.54 1.76
N LEU A 175 20.10 2.43 2.30
CA LEU A 175 19.72 3.83 2.51
C LEU A 175 19.51 4.57 1.19
N LYS A 176 20.30 4.24 0.15
CA LYS A 176 20.08 4.82 -1.19
C LYS A 176 18.68 4.47 -1.71
N ASP A 177 18.28 3.21 -1.55
CA ASP A 177 16.99 2.72 -2.06
C ASP A 177 15.81 3.21 -1.23
N VAL A 178 15.96 3.29 0.10
CA VAL A 178 14.94 3.93 0.96
C VAL A 178 14.80 5.42 0.62
N GLY A 179 15.91 6.10 0.32
CA GLY A 179 15.91 7.49 -0.14
C GLY A 179 15.06 7.68 -1.40
N LEU A 180 15.12 6.75 -2.36
CA LEU A 180 14.28 6.77 -3.57
C LEU A 180 12.78 6.75 -3.22
N ILE A 181 12.36 5.84 -2.34
CA ILE A 181 10.95 5.72 -1.94
C ILE A 181 10.46 7.01 -1.27
N ILE A 182 11.27 7.56 -0.35
CA ILE A 182 10.95 8.81 0.35
C ILE A 182 10.86 9.98 -0.64
N THR A 183 11.75 10.03 -1.64
CA THR A 183 11.71 11.06 -2.67
C THR A 183 10.47 10.93 -3.55
N ILE A 184 10.06 9.72 -3.93
CA ILE A 184 8.79 9.48 -4.65
C ILE A 184 7.61 9.97 -3.79
N PHE A 185 7.58 9.65 -2.50
CA PHE A 185 6.58 10.16 -1.56
C PHE A 185 6.53 11.70 -1.56
N GLY A 186 7.68 12.35 -1.41
CA GLY A 186 7.80 13.80 -1.40
C GLY A 186 7.38 14.46 -2.73
N ILE A 187 7.71 13.85 -3.86
CA ILE A 187 7.29 14.32 -5.20
C ILE A 187 5.78 14.28 -5.33
N VAL A 188 5.16 13.13 -5.05
CA VAL A 188 3.70 12.97 -5.15
C VAL A 188 2.99 13.94 -4.20
N LEU A 189 3.49 14.12 -2.98
CA LEU A 189 2.87 15.02 -2.03
C LEU A 189 3.03 16.49 -2.41
N THR A 190 4.22 16.90 -2.88
CA THR A 190 4.48 18.26 -3.35
C THR A 190 3.60 18.64 -4.53
N LEU A 191 3.48 17.75 -5.52
CA LEU A 191 2.79 18.04 -6.78
C LEU A 191 1.29 17.79 -6.72
N CYS A 192 0.86 16.73 -6.05
CA CYS A 192 -0.53 16.26 -6.09
C CYS A 192 -1.30 16.52 -4.78
N GLY A 193 -0.59 16.60 -3.65
CA GLY A 193 -1.17 16.86 -2.35
C GLY A 193 -1.76 15.64 -1.64
N TRP A 194 -2.35 15.90 -0.46
CA TRP A 194 -2.80 14.86 0.46
C TRP A 194 -3.97 14.02 -0.07
N GLN A 195 -4.83 14.57 -0.94
CA GLN A 195 -5.98 13.82 -1.47
C GLN A 195 -5.52 12.68 -2.39
N VAL A 196 -4.57 12.98 -3.28
CA VAL A 196 -3.94 11.99 -4.15
C VAL A 196 -3.06 11.04 -3.34
N MET A 197 -2.32 11.55 -2.36
CA MET A 197 -1.47 10.71 -1.49
C MET A 197 -2.27 9.65 -0.71
N LYS A 198 -3.50 9.96 -0.27
CA LYS A 198 -4.39 8.98 0.38
C LYS A 198 -4.76 7.79 -0.51
N ILE A 199 -4.61 7.91 -1.82
CA ILE A 199 -4.79 6.82 -2.79
C ILE A 199 -3.42 6.19 -3.07
N ALA A 200 -2.40 6.99 -3.32
CA ALA A 200 -1.08 6.53 -3.75
C ALA A 200 -0.15 6.01 -2.63
N TRP A 201 -0.51 6.14 -1.35
CA TRP A 201 0.37 5.75 -0.24
C TRP A 201 0.71 4.26 -0.25
N PHE A 202 -0.26 3.37 -0.57
CA PHE A 202 -0.02 1.93 -0.55
C PHE A 202 1.04 1.54 -1.59
N PRO A 203 0.89 1.88 -2.89
CA PRO A 203 1.94 1.61 -3.88
C PRO A 203 3.32 2.11 -3.48
N ILE A 204 3.41 3.32 -2.89
CA ILE A 204 4.68 3.92 -2.50
C ILE A 204 5.31 3.16 -1.33
N VAL A 205 4.55 2.88 -0.26
CA VAL A 205 5.05 2.11 0.90
C VAL A 205 5.36 0.67 0.51
N PHE A 206 4.57 0.09 -0.39
CA PHE A 206 4.74 -1.27 -0.88
C PHE A 206 6.05 -1.47 -1.65
N LEU A 207 6.66 -0.41 -2.20
CA LEU A 207 8.01 -0.47 -2.79
C LEU A 207 9.09 -0.92 -1.80
N ILE A 208 8.86 -0.83 -0.48
CA ILE A 208 9.80 -1.37 0.53
C ILE A 208 9.96 -2.89 0.36
N CYS A 209 8.92 -3.60 -0.10
CA CYS A 209 9.00 -5.02 -0.43
C CYS A 209 9.85 -5.31 -1.69
N ALA A 210 10.22 -4.28 -2.45
CA ALA A 210 11.10 -4.41 -3.60
C ALA A 210 12.60 -4.22 -3.26
N ILE A 211 12.92 -3.72 -2.07
CA ILE A 211 14.28 -3.36 -1.69
C ILE A 211 14.94 -4.55 -0.98
N PRO A 212 16.16 -4.96 -1.37
CA PRO A 212 16.96 -5.93 -0.62
C PRO A 212 17.31 -5.43 0.79
N TRP A 213 16.91 -6.17 1.82
CA TRP A 213 17.15 -5.79 3.21
C TRP A 213 18.63 -5.94 3.61
N PRO A 214 19.13 -5.11 4.57
CA PRO A 214 20.50 -5.23 5.05
C PRO A 214 20.74 -6.58 5.74
N GLY A 215 21.93 -7.16 5.56
CA GLY A 215 22.29 -8.47 6.13
C GLY A 215 22.12 -8.58 7.65
N LEU A 216 22.27 -7.48 8.39
CA LEU A 216 22.01 -7.50 9.84
C LEU A 216 20.53 -7.61 10.19
N VAL A 217 19.66 -6.86 9.49
CA VAL A 217 18.20 -6.95 9.70
C VAL A 217 17.73 -8.34 9.28
N TYR A 218 18.31 -8.85 8.18
CA TYR A 218 18.11 -10.22 7.72
C TYR A 218 18.44 -11.22 8.83
N SER A 219 19.63 -11.20 9.43
CA SER A 219 20.03 -12.18 10.45
C SER A 219 19.21 -12.08 11.73
N TRP A 220 18.77 -10.88 12.13
CA TRP A 220 17.91 -10.69 13.30
C TRP A 220 16.50 -11.24 13.13
N VAL A 221 15.93 -11.13 11.93
CA VAL A 221 14.60 -11.68 11.63
C VAL A 221 14.70 -13.17 11.31
N ALA A 222 15.67 -13.59 10.50
CA ALA A 222 15.83 -14.98 10.07
C ALA A 222 16.10 -15.92 11.23
N GLY A 223 17.01 -15.54 12.13
CA GLY A 223 17.55 -16.45 13.15
C GLY A 223 16.48 -17.09 14.03
N PRO A 224 15.60 -16.30 14.70
CA PRO A 224 14.53 -16.85 15.51
C PRO A 224 13.55 -17.72 14.71
N LEU A 225 13.20 -17.31 13.48
CA LEU A 225 12.30 -18.05 12.62
C LEU A 225 12.90 -19.39 12.16
N GLN A 226 14.21 -19.44 11.88
CA GLN A 226 14.94 -20.65 11.52
C GLN A 226 15.03 -21.62 12.71
N GLN A 227 15.31 -21.11 13.92
CA GLN A 227 15.34 -21.94 15.12
C GLN A 227 13.98 -22.56 15.40
N LEU A 228 12.90 -21.77 15.31
CA LEU A 228 11.54 -22.26 15.47
C LEU A 228 11.20 -23.35 14.44
N ALA A 229 11.54 -23.12 13.17
CA ALA A 229 11.33 -24.12 12.11
C ALA A 229 12.12 -25.41 12.36
N ALA A 230 13.37 -25.31 12.83
CA ALA A 230 14.20 -26.46 13.18
C ALA A 230 13.60 -27.25 14.35
N THR A 231 13.11 -26.58 15.39
CA THR A 231 12.46 -27.22 16.54
C THR A 231 11.20 -27.98 16.12
N VAL A 232 10.34 -27.36 15.29
CA VAL A 232 9.15 -28.02 14.76
C VAL A 232 9.52 -29.21 13.86
N ALA A 233 10.57 -29.08 13.04
CA ALA A 233 11.01 -30.16 12.18
C ALA A 233 11.53 -31.37 12.96
N VAL A 234 12.36 -31.15 13.99
CA VAL A 234 12.84 -32.21 14.89
C VAL A 234 11.68 -32.89 15.61
N PHE A 235 10.70 -32.12 16.08
CA PHE A 235 9.49 -32.68 16.68
C PHE A 235 8.76 -33.63 15.72
N VAL A 236 8.55 -33.21 14.47
CA VAL A 236 7.89 -34.05 13.46
C VAL A 236 8.70 -35.29 13.12
N LEU A 237 10.03 -35.19 12.97
CA LEU A 237 10.90 -36.33 12.68
C LEU A 237 10.87 -37.36 13.81
N ASN A 238 11.00 -36.92 15.07
CA ASN A 238 10.93 -37.80 16.23
C ASN A 238 9.55 -38.48 16.35
N LEU A 239 8.45 -37.76 16.06
CA LEU A 239 7.11 -38.35 16.02
C LEU A 239 6.96 -39.47 14.99
N THR A 240 7.68 -39.38 13.87
CA THR A 240 7.67 -40.43 12.83
C THR A 240 8.65 -41.57 13.06
N GLY A 241 9.41 -41.55 14.16
CA GLY A 241 10.40 -42.58 14.50
C GLY A 241 11.80 -42.33 13.94
N VAL A 242 12.08 -41.13 13.42
CA VAL A 242 13.41 -40.69 13.02
C VAL A 242 14.06 -39.99 14.21
N ASP A 243 15.13 -40.56 14.76
CA ASP A 243 15.91 -39.94 15.83
C ASP A 243 16.62 -38.70 15.28
N ALA A 244 16.19 -37.51 15.70
CA ALA A 244 16.72 -36.24 15.21
C ALA A 244 17.06 -35.31 16.36
N VAL A 245 18.22 -34.67 16.30
CA VAL A 245 18.72 -33.74 17.32
C VAL A 245 19.00 -32.37 16.72
N GLN A 246 18.50 -31.32 17.37
CA GLN A 246 18.74 -29.94 16.97
C GLN A 246 20.04 -29.41 17.57
N ILE A 247 20.93 -28.87 16.72
CA ILE A 247 22.13 -28.12 17.12
C ILE A 247 22.07 -26.74 16.45
N GLY A 248 21.50 -25.76 17.15
CA GLY A 248 21.23 -24.43 16.58
C GLY A 248 20.18 -24.51 15.46
N THR A 249 20.56 -24.18 14.23
CA THR A 249 19.72 -24.33 13.02
C THR A 249 20.03 -25.61 12.23
N LYS A 250 20.99 -26.42 12.68
CA LYS A 250 21.32 -27.74 12.12
C LYS A 250 20.50 -28.81 12.80
N ILE A 251 20.09 -29.80 12.03
CA ILE A 251 19.38 -30.99 12.48
C ILE A 251 20.27 -32.18 12.13
N ASP A 252 20.79 -32.82 13.16
CA ASP A 252 21.59 -34.03 13.03
C ASP A 252 20.66 -35.25 13.09
N ILE A 253 20.87 -36.20 12.18
CA ILE A 253 20.08 -37.42 12.06
C ILE A 253 21.06 -38.58 11.96
N PRO A 254 21.12 -39.49 12.95
CA PRO A 254 22.01 -40.64 12.90
C PRO A 254 21.75 -41.48 11.64
N ASN A 255 22.83 -41.88 10.96
CA ASN A 255 22.81 -42.66 9.71
C ASN A 255 22.17 -41.97 8.49
N ALA A 256 21.88 -40.68 8.57
CA ALA A 256 21.46 -39.87 7.44
C ALA A 256 22.32 -38.62 7.31
N MET A 257 22.16 -37.91 6.21
CA MET A 257 22.85 -36.64 6.03
C MET A 257 22.30 -35.59 6.98
N PRO A 258 23.14 -34.79 7.67
CA PRO A 258 22.66 -33.69 8.49
C PRO A 258 21.94 -32.67 7.63
N LEU A 259 20.78 -32.24 8.10
CA LEU A 259 19.99 -31.20 7.48
C LEU A 259 20.37 -29.87 8.11
N GLU A 260 20.45 -28.82 7.30
CA GLU A 260 20.60 -27.48 7.83
C GLU A 260 19.37 -26.68 7.43
N VAL A 261 18.75 -26.02 8.41
CA VAL A 261 17.84 -24.91 8.17
C VAL A 261 18.70 -23.69 7.80
N ALA A 262 19.58 -23.88 6.82
CA ALA A 262 20.57 -22.92 6.38
C ALA A 262 19.88 -21.74 5.71
N GLU A 263 20.61 -20.64 5.54
CA GLU A 263 20.24 -19.53 4.65
C GLU A 263 19.90 -19.98 3.21
N ALA A 264 20.41 -21.14 2.79
CA ALA A 264 20.11 -21.79 1.51
C ALA A 264 18.68 -22.38 1.43
N CYS A 265 18.06 -22.65 2.58
CA CYS A 265 16.72 -23.23 2.68
C CYS A 265 15.62 -22.17 2.59
N ALA A 266 15.65 -21.27 1.61
CA ALA A 266 14.51 -20.46 1.13
C ALA A 266 13.66 -19.65 2.14
N GLY A 267 13.89 -19.71 3.46
CA GLY A 267 12.91 -19.32 4.48
C GLY A 267 12.58 -17.83 4.47
N LEU A 268 13.56 -16.97 4.13
CA LEU A 268 13.32 -15.54 3.96
C LEU A 268 12.94 -15.13 2.54
N ARG A 269 13.37 -15.87 1.51
CA ARG A 269 12.83 -15.69 0.14
C ARG A 269 11.33 -15.94 0.16
N SER A 270 10.91 -17.06 0.74
CA SER A 270 9.51 -17.41 0.92
C SER A 270 8.83 -16.42 1.86
N LEU A 271 9.45 -15.99 2.98
CA LEU A 271 8.85 -14.98 3.85
C LEU A 271 8.57 -13.66 3.11
N MET A 272 9.56 -13.08 2.44
CA MET A 272 9.39 -11.81 1.71
C MET A 272 8.43 -11.97 0.53
N THR A 273 8.48 -13.10 -0.17
CA THR A 273 7.50 -13.44 -1.21
C THR A 273 6.09 -13.53 -0.63
N PHE A 274 5.89 -14.17 0.52
CA PHE A 274 4.58 -14.28 1.17
C PHE A 274 4.12 -12.95 1.74
N ILE A 275 4.99 -12.12 2.31
CA ILE A 275 4.63 -10.76 2.73
C ILE A 275 4.21 -9.93 1.52
N THR A 276 4.93 -10.06 0.39
CA THR A 276 4.59 -9.37 -0.86
C THR A 276 3.24 -9.85 -1.41
N ILE A 277 3.02 -11.16 -1.48
CA ILE A 277 1.75 -11.75 -1.95
C ILE A 277 0.62 -11.43 -0.98
N GLY A 278 0.83 -11.53 0.33
CA GLY A 278 -0.13 -11.18 1.37
C GLY A 278 -0.52 -9.71 1.34
N GLY A 279 0.45 -8.82 1.13
CA GLY A 279 0.22 -7.40 0.89
C GLY A 279 -0.57 -7.16 -0.39
N ALA A 280 -0.20 -7.82 -1.49
CA ALA A 280 -0.92 -7.71 -2.74
C ALA A 280 -2.37 -8.20 -2.60
N VAL A 281 -2.60 -9.41 -2.11
CA VAL A 281 -3.94 -9.99 -1.90
C VAL A 281 -4.76 -9.12 -0.96
N GLY A 282 -4.19 -8.70 0.17
CA GLY A 282 -4.87 -7.84 1.13
C GLY A 282 -5.29 -6.51 0.53
N PHE A 283 -4.38 -5.78 -0.10
CA PHE A 283 -4.64 -4.41 -0.57
C PHE A 283 -5.33 -4.33 -1.94
N LEU A 284 -5.24 -5.36 -2.78
CA LEU A 284 -6.05 -5.46 -4.00
C LEU A 284 -7.48 -5.93 -3.70
N SER A 285 -7.72 -6.52 -2.53
CA SER A 285 -9.07 -6.88 -2.08
C SER A 285 -9.86 -5.67 -1.57
N ASN A 286 -11.16 -5.64 -1.85
CA ASN A 286 -12.07 -4.65 -1.29
C ASN A 286 -12.44 -5.00 0.16
N ARG A 287 -11.51 -4.75 1.09
CA ARG A 287 -11.62 -5.07 2.52
C ARG A 287 -11.22 -3.87 3.36
N PRO A 288 -11.73 -3.72 4.60
CA PRO A 288 -11.27 -2.68 5.53
C PRO A 288 -9.78 -2.85 5.85
N LEU A 289 -9.09 -1.73 6.12
CA LEU A 289 -7.63 -1.71 6.28
C LEU A 289 -7.11 -2.73 7.30
N TRP A 290 -7.82 -2.95 8.40
CA TRP A 290 -7.41 -3.91 9.42
C TRP A 290 -7.38 -5.36 8.88
N GLN A 291 -8.34 -5.76 8.03
CA GLN A 291 -8.35 -7.09 7.39
C GLN A 291 -7.19 -7.20 6.40
N ARG A 292 -6.92 -6.14 5.63
CA ARG A 292 -5.78 -6.10 4.70
C ARG A 292 -4.46 -6.31 5.42
N LEU A 293 -4.28 -5.60 6.54
CA LEU A 293 -3.11 -5.72 7.40
C LEU A 293 -3.05 -7.09 8.06
N PHE A 294 -4.17 -7.65 8.51
CA PHE A 294 -4.23 -8.98 9.10
C PHE A 294 -3.82 -10.07 8.11
N ILE A 295 -4.36 -10.04 6.88
CA ILE A 295 -3.97 -10.97 5.80
C ILE A 295 -2.46 -10.85 5.53
N THR A 296 -1.96 -9.62 5.42
CA THR A 296 -0.52 -9.38 5.20
C THR A 296 0.33 -9.91 6.37
N ALA A 297 -0.10 -9.67 7.61
CA ALA A 297 0.60 -10.13 8.81
C ALA A 297 0.56 -11.66 8.94
N SER A 298 -0.54 -12.30 8.52
CA SER A 298 -0.69 -13.76 8.52
C SER A 298 0.31 -14.46 7.59
N ALA A 299 0.86 -13.75 6.61
CA ALA A 299 1.91 -14.28 5.74
C ALA A 299 3.15 -14.73 6.54
N VAL A 300 3.47 -14.09 7.67
CA VAL A 300 4.62 -14.45 8.51
C VAL A 300 4.45 -15.83 9.15
N PRO A 301 3.40 -16.11 9.95
CA PRO A 301 3.20 -17.44 10.53
C PRO A 301 2.97 -18.52 9.45
N ILE A 302 2.30 -18.18 8.34
CA ILE A 302 2.15 -19.11 7.20
C ILE A 302 3.53 -19.48 6.62
N ALA A 303 4.41 -18.50 6.42
CA ALA A 303 5.76 -18.73 5.93
C ALA A 303 6.56 -19.67 6.85
N VAL A 304 6.49 -19.43 8.17
CA VAL A 304 7.17 -20.25 9.17
C VAL A 304 6.61 -21.67 9.16
N PHE A 305 5.29 -21.83 9.13
CA PHE A 305 4.63 -23.12 9.09
C PHE A 305 5.01 -23.92 7.84
N CYS A 306 4.91 -23.30 6.65
CA CYS A 306 5.29 -23.94 5.39
C CYS A 306 6.79 -24.28 5.37
N ASN A 307 7.65 -23.44 5.94
CA ASN A 307 9.07 -23.74 6.07
C ASN A 307 9.32 -24.93 7.00
N ALA A 308 8.64 -25.03 8.14
CA ALA A 308 8.74 -26.17 9.03
C ALA A 308 8.30 -27.47 8.32
N MET A 309 7.13 -27.45 7.67
CA MET A 309 6.62 -28.57 6.87
C MET A 309 7.60 -29.00 5.78
N ARG A 310 8.24 -28.04 5.11
CA ARG A 310 9.28 -28.29 4.11
C ARG A 310 10.48 -29.01 4.70
N VAL A 311 11.05 -28.50 5.79
CA VAL A 311 12.23 -29.10 6.44
C VAL A 311 11.89 -30.51 6.95
N SER A 312 10.72 -30.70 7.57
CA SER A 312 10.25 -32.03 7.99
C SER A 312 10.13 -32.99 6.80
N THR A 313 9.50 -32.55 5.71
CA THR A 313 9.30 -33.39 4.52
C THR A 313 10.64 -33.81 3.91
N ILE A 314 11.59 -32.88 3.79
CA ILE A 314 12.94 -33.19 3.28
C ILE A 314 13.65 -34.16 4.22
N GLY A 315 13.51 -34.00 5.54
CA GLY A 315 14.14 -34.91 6.49
C GLY A 315 13.56 -36.32 6.45
N LEU A 316 12.24 -36.47 6.29
CA LEU A 316 11.61 -37.77 6.10
C LEU A 316 12.07 -38.43 4.79
N LEU A 317 12.12 -37.67 3.70
CA LEU A 317 12.58 -38.17 2.39
C LEU A 317 14.06 -38.58 2.42
N ASN A 318 14.89 -37.83 3.16
CA ASN A 318 16.32 -38.13 3.35
C ASN A 318 16.53 -39.49 4.03
N VAL A 319 15.68 -39.85 4.99
CA VAL A 319 15.80 -41.11 5.74
C VAL A 319 15.11 -42.29 5.04
N TYR A 320 13.90 -42.10 4.55
CA TYR A 320 13.07 -43.21 4.06
C TYR A 320 13.14 -43.46 2.56
N VAL A 321 13.56 -42.48 1.75
CA VAL A 321 13.50 -42.58 0.29
C VAL A 321 14.89 -42.53 -0.32
N ASN A 322 15.55 -41.38 -0.26
CA ASN A 322 16.88 -41.21 -0.81
C ASN A 322 17.58 -40.00 -0.19
N PRO A 323 18.78 -40.16 0.39
CA PRO A 323 19.56 -39.05 0.93
C PRO A 323 19.87 -37.93 -0.07
N ASP A 324 19.94 -38.24 -1.37
CA ASP A 324 20.23 -37.25 -2.40
C ASP A 324 19.09 -36.23 -2.60
N LEU A 325 17.87 -36.52 -2.13
CA LEU A 325 16.74 -35.58 -2.17
C LEU A 325 16.94 -34.36 -1.27
N ALA A 326 17.85 -34.47 -0.28
CA ALA A 326 18.24 -33.35 0.57
C ALA A 326 19.21 -32.38 -0.12
N ARG A 327 19.71 -32.71 -1.33
CA ARG A 327 20.68 -31.91 -2.09
C ARG A 327 20.21 -31.60 -3.52
N GLY A 328 20.94 -30.70 -4.18
CA GLY A 328 20.78 -30.41 -5.61
C GLY A 328 19.40 -29.88 -6.00
N GLU A 329 18.99 -30.20 -7.22
CA GLU A 329 17.75 -29.70 -7.83
C GLU A 329 16.49 -30.15 -7.09
N ALA A 330 16.47 -31.37 -6.54
CA ALA A 330 15.34 -31.92 -5.81
C ALA A 330 14.95 -31.05 -4.61
N HIS A 331 15.95 -30.55 -3.87
CA HIS A 331 15.77 -29.64 -2.74
C HIS A 331 15.08 -28.31 -3.15
N ILE A 332 15.40 -27.81 -4.35
CA ILE A 332 14.81 -26.58 -4.92
C ILE A 332 13.36 -26.85 -5.35
N TYR A 333 13.11 -27.96 -6.06
CA TYR A 333 11.76 -28.34 -6.51
C TYR A 333 10.80 -28.56 -5.34
N ILE A 334 11.23 -29.27 -4.29
CA ILE A 334 10.41 -29.48 -3.08
C ILE A 334 10.11 -28.14 -2.39
N GLY A 335 11.09 -27.22 -2.36
CA GLY A 335 10.87 -25.87 -1.85
C GLY A 335 9.89 -25.05 -2.66
N MET A 336 9.94 -25.12 -3.98
CA MET A 336 9.00 -24.45 -4.88
C MET A 336 7.59 -25.03 -4.76
N LEU A 337 7.46 -26.36 -4.61
CA LEU A 337 6.18 -27.03 -4.41
C LEU A 337 5.45 -26.53 -3.16
N MET A 338 6.19 -26.20 -2.10
CA MET A 338 5.64 -25.67 -0.83
C MET A 338 5.04 -24.26 -0.95
N LEU A 339 5.21 -23.57 -2.09
CA LEU A 339 4.50 -22.32 -2.38
C LEU A 339 3.00 -22.54 -2.59
N ILE A 340 2.59 -23.70 -3.12
CA ILE A 340 1.18 -24.01 -3.42
C ILE A 340 0.37 -24.10 -2.12
N PRO A 341 0.73 -24.93 -1.12
CA PRO A 341 0.02 -24.96 0.17
C PRO A 341 0.01 -23.59 0.86
N ALA A 342 1.10 -22.85 0.79
CA ALA A 342 1.20 -21.54 1.42
C ALA A 342 0.22 -20.52 0.82
N LEU A 343 0.06 -20.51 -0.51
CA LEU A 343 -0.94 -19.68 -1.17
C LEU A 343 -2.35 -20.07 -0.73
N PHE A 344 -2.66 -21.37 -0.67
CA PHE A 344 -3.97 -21.84 -0.19
C PHE A 344 -4.24 -21.48 1.27
N LEU A 345 -3.23 -21.54 2.14
CA LEU A 345 -3.38 -21.08 3.53
C LEU A 345 -3.68 -19.58 3.59
N LEU A 346 -2.99 -18.77 2.79
CA LEU A 346 -3.22 -17.32 2.73
C LEU A 346 -4.64 -16.99 2.22
N LEU A 347 -5.08 -17.67 1.16
CA LEU A 347 -6.45 -17.55 0.65
C LEU A 347 -7.48 -18.05 1.68
N GLY A 348 -7.15 -19.11 2.41
CA GLY A 348 -7.94 -19.66 3.51
C GLY A 348 -8.13 -18.65 4.65
N VAL A 349 -7.12 -17.84 4.98
CA VAL A 349 -7.25 -16.73 5.94
C VAL A 349 -8.26 -15.70 5.42
N GLY A 350 -8.18 -15.33 4.14
CA GLY A 350 -9.14 -14.42 3.52
C GLY A 350 -10.57 -14.97 3.58
N TRP A 351 -10.74 -16.25 3.22
CA TRP A 351 -12.03 -16.94 3.29
C TRP A 351 -12.57 -17.04 4.72
N MET A 352 -11.71 -17.35 5.70
CA MET A 352 -12.09 -17.40 7.12
C MET A 352 -12.57 -16.04 7.61
N LEU A 353 -11.91 -14.94 7.22
CA LEU A 353 -12.36 -13.59 7.56
C LEU A 353 -13.72 -13.27 6.94
N ASP A 354 -14.01 -13.76 5.73
CA ASP A 354 -15.32 -13.58 5.08
C ASP A 354 -16.43 -14.32 5.81
N GLN A 355 -16.14 -15.49 6.41
CA GLN A 355 -17.11 -16.25 7.19
C GLN A 355 -17.30 -15.69 8.61
N LEU A 356 -16.23 -15.19 9.23
CA LEU A 356 -16.25 -14.72 10.62
C LEU A 356 -16.89 -13.32 10.76
N PHE A 357 -16.80 -12.51 9.71
CA PHE A 357 -17.35 -11.16 9.69
C PHE A 357 -18.30 -10.99 8.50
N VAL A 358 -19.59 -11.22 8.75
CA VAL A 358 -20.64 -10.70 7.87
C VAL A 358 -20.58 -9.18 7.99
N GLU A 359 -20.10 -8.54 6.93
CA GLU A 359 -20.04 -7.08 6.86
C GLU A 359 -21.47 -6.53 6.95
N GLU A 360 -21.84 -5.95 8.10
CA GLU A 360 -23.07 -5.13 8.27
C GLU A 360 -22.96 -3.80 7.49
N VAL A 361 -22.53 -3.86 6.23
CA VAL A 361 -22.45 -2.72 5.31
C VAL A 361 -23.85 -2.15 5.03
N ASP A 362 -24.92 -2.88 5.36
CA ASP A 362 -26.29 -2.43 5.17
C ASP A 362 -26.80 -1.46 6.24
N ALA A 363 -26.28 -1.42 7.47
CA ALA A 363 -26.90 -0.58 8.52
C ALA A 363 -26.56 0.92 8.42
N LYS A 364 -25.35 1.28 7.98
CA LYS A 364 -24.93 2.69 7.84
C LYS A 364 -25.30 3.29 6.49
N ALA A 365 -25.21 2.52 5.40
CA ALA A 365 -25.59 2.98 4.07
C ALA A 365 -27.12 3.18 3.96
N VAL A 366 -27.92 2.28 4.54
CA VAL A 366 -29.39 2.43 4.56
C VAL A 366 -29.82 3.57 5.49
N ARG A 367 -29.16 3.79 6.63
CA ARG A 367 -29.45 4.95 7.50
C ARG A 367 -29.11 6.29 6.86
N GLN A 368 -28.02 6.37 6.10
CA GLN A 368 -27.63 7.61 5.41
C GLN A 368 -28.52 7.89 4.21
N THR A 369 -28.82 6.89 3.39
CA THR A 369 -29.72 7.03 2.24
C THR A 369 -31.15 7.29 2.70
N GLY A 370 -31.65 6.53 3.69
CA GLY A 370 -32.99 6.71 4.27
C GLY A 370 -33.16 8.08 4.96
N GLY A 371 -32.15 8.54 5.71
CA GLY A 371 -32.15 9.87 6.33
C GLY A 371 -32.11 11.01 5.32
N GLN A 372 -31.38 10.85 4.21
CA GLN A 372 -31.35 11.84 3.12
C GLN A 372 -32.67 11.88 2.34
N VAL A 373 -33.28 10.72 2.06
CA VAL A 373 -34.57 10.63 1.37
C VAL A 373 -35.69 11.25 2.21
N LEU A 374 -35.75 10.93 3.52
CA LEU A 374 -36.74 11.51 4.44
C LEU A 374 -36.58 13.03 4.59
N ARG A 375 -35.34 13.52 4.68
CA ARG A 375 -35.05 14.97 4.76
C ARG A 375 -35.40 15.70 3.47
N LYS A 376 -35.21 15.08 2.30
CA LYS A 376 -35.58 15.65 1.00
C LYS A 376 -37.10 15.67 0.79
N ALA A 377 -37.81 14.64 1.26
CA ALA A 377 -39.26 14.59 1.25
C ALA A 377 -39.90 15.64 2.18
N SER A 378 -39.35 15.82 3.39
CA SER A 378 -39.79 16.85 4.34
C SER A 378 -39.59 18.27 3.79
N ASN A 379 -38.43 18.55 3.21
CA ASN A 379 -38.16 19.86 2.59
C ASN A 379 -39.09 20.14 1.39
N ASN A 380 -39.40 19.14 0.58
CA ASN A 380 -40.33 19.29 -0.54
C ASN A 380 -41.79 19.49 -0.09
N ALA A 381 -42.21 18.84 1.00
CA ALA A 381 -43.53 19.05 1.58
C ALA A 381 -43.68 20.43 2.22
N ALA A 382 -42.63 20.97 2.84
CA ALA A 382 -42.61 22.33 3.39
C ALA A 382 -42.60 23.44 2.32
N LEU A 383 -42.17 23.12 1.09
CA LEU A 383 -42.12 24.04 -0.06
C LEU A 383 -43.42 24.05 -0.89
N ALA A 384 -44.31 23.08 -0.70
CA ALA A 384 -45.62 23.08 -1.33
C ALA A 384 -46.54 24.09 -0.63
N LYS A 385 -46.61 25.30 -1.16
CA LYS A 385 -47.61 26.30 -0.72
C LYS A 385 -49.03 25.70 -0.92
N PRO A 386 -49.95 25.86 0.05
CA PRO A 386 -51.34 25.50 -0.17
C PRO A 386 -51.92 26.37 -1.29
N VAL A 387 -52.44 25.73 -2.33
CA VAL A 387 -53.14 26.41 -3.42
C VAL A 387 -54.42 27.04 -2.85
N PRO A 388 -54.63 28.36 -2.98
CA PRO A 388 -55.87 28.97 -2.52
C PRO A 388 -57.02 28.54 -3.44
N ALA A 389 -58.08 28.00 -2.83
CA ALA A 389 -59.33 27.75 -3.53
C ALA A 389 -59.98 29.10 -3.88
N ALA A 390 -60.03 29.48 -5.15
CA ALA A 390 -60.78 30.63 -5.62
C ALA A 390 -61.43 30.41 -6.99
N SER A 391 -62.77 30.38 -6.94
CA SER A 391 -63.78 30.81 -7.92
C SER A 391 -63.71 30.26 -9.36
N VAL A 392 -64.58 29.29 -9.62
CA VAL A 392 -65.18 29.05 -10.93
C VAL A 392 -66.18 30.17 -11.21
N ALA A 393 -65.91 31.04 -12.19
CA ALA A 393 -66.93 31.90 -12.81
C ALA A 393 -66.51 32.42 -14.20
N ALA A 394 -67.38 32.17 -15.18
CA ALA A 394 -67.51 32.81 -16.51
C ALA A 394 -66.31 32.65 -17.50
N GLY A 395 -66.47 32.46 -18.81
CA GLY A 395 -67.62 32.55 -19.71
C GLY A 395 -67.10 33.00 -21.09
N GLY A 396 -67.55 32.34 -22.17
CA GLY A 396 -67.35 32.74 -23.59
C GLY A 396 -65.91 32.61 -24.13
N ASP A 397 -65.63 32.35 -25.41
CA ASP A 397 -66.45 32.12 -26.59
C ASP A 397 -65.50 31.64 -27.72
N ALA A 398 -66.09 31.11 -28.81
CA ALA A 398 -65.56 30.89 -30.17
C ALA A 398 -64.88 29.54 -30.53
N PRO A 399 -64.86 29.12 -31.84
CA PRO A 399 -65.50 29.72 -33.02
C PRO A 399 -66.41 28.78 -33.86
N ARG A 400 -67.28 29.45 -34.64
CA ARG A 400 -68.09 28.96 -35.78
C ARG A 400 -67.47 27.82 -36.57
N ARG A 401 -68.21 26.71 -36.72
CA ARG A 401 -68.06 25.76 -37.83
C ARG A 401 -69.10 26.04 -38.92
N ARG A 402 -68.57 26.02 -40.13
CA ARG A 402 -69.16 26.32 -41.43
C ARG A 402 -70.13 25.22 -41.86
N ASN A 403 -71.26 25.65 -42.42
CA ASN A 403 -72.31 24.85 -43.05
C ASN A 403 -71.78 23.77 -43.99
N LEU A 404 -72.38 22.58 -43.93
CA LEU A 404 -72.66 21.75 -45.10
C LEU A 404 -74.10 21.25 -44.96
N GLU A 405 -74.92 21.72 -45.90
CA GLU A 405 -76.29 21.29 -46.18
C GLU A 405 -76.28 20.02 -47.05
N GLY A 406 -77.38 19.28 -47.00
CA GLY A 406 -77.77 18.19 -47.91
C GLY A 406 -77.92 16.85 -47.16
N GLY A 407 -79.11 16.27 -46.94
CA GLY A 407 -80.41 16.45 -47.58
C GLY A 407 -80.80 15.13 -48.26
N ALA A 408 -81.88 14.53 -47.74
CA ALA A 408 -82.56 13.26 -48.11
C ALA A 408 -81.99 11.97 -47.50
#